data_AF-A0A2P5MJ24-F1
#
_entry.id   AF-A0A2P5MJ24-F1
#
_cell.length_a   1.000
_cell.length_b   1.000
_cell.length_c   1.000
_cell.angle_alpha   90.00
_cell.angle_beta   90.00
_cell.angle_gamma   90.00
#
_symmetry.space_group_name_H-M   'P 1'
#
loop_
_entity.id
_entity.type
_entity.pdbx_description
1 polymer ?
#
loop_
_entity_poly.entity_id
_entity_poly.type
_entity_poly.pdbx_seq_one_letter_code
_entity_poly.pdbx_strand_id
1 'polypeptide(L)' 'MSSQSAAKKADHKPASNLSGQVKKDLYEVGEIPPLGHVPKNMYAWAIRE' A
#
# COMPACT_ATOMS: atom_id res chain seq x y z
N MET A 1 18.97 37.55 25.10
CA MET A 1 17.90 37.09 26.01
C MET A 1 16.61 37.67 25.43
N SER A 2 15.59 37.00 24.93
CA SER A 2 15.08 35.63 25.04
C SER A 2 14.18 35.46 23.81
N SER A 3 14.56 34.72 22.77
CA SER A 3 14.06 33.36 22.45
C SER A 3 12.61 33.07 22.84
N GLN A 4 11.84 32.57 21.85
CA GLN A 4 10.47 32.02 21.83
C GLN A 4 9.43 32.98 21.22
N SER A 5 8.64 32.64 20.20
CA SER A 5 8.08 31.34 19.83
C SER A 5 7.91 31.21 18.31
N ALA A 6 8.69 30.33 17.69
CA ALA A 6 8.27 29.71 16.43
C ALA A 6 7.39 28.52 16.81
N ALA A 7 6.07 28.72 16.83
CA ALA A 7 5.10 27.65 16.95
C ALA A 7 5.19 26.78 15.69
N LYS A 8 6.05 25.77 15.77
CA LYS A 8 6.20 24.70 14.79
C LYS A 8 4.83 24.02 14.71
N LYS A 9 4.07 24.29 13.64
CA LYS A 9 2.82 23.60 13.37
C LYS A 9 3.15 22.11 13.35
N ALA A 10 2.65 21.39 14.33
CA ALA A 10 2.69 19.94 14.35
C ALA A 10 1.74 19.47 13.25
N ASP A 11 2.31 19.17 12.09
CA ASP A 11 1.61 18.50 11.00
C ASP A 11 1.08 17.18 11.55
N HIS A 12 -0.19 17.19 11.95
CA HIS A 12 -0.98 15.99 12.09
C HIS A 12 -1.11 15.42 10.69
N LYS A 13 -0.13 14.62 10.27
CA LYS A 13 -0.29 13.72 9.14
C LYS A 13 -1.52 12.88 9.48
N PRO A 14 -2.67 13.04 8.80
CA PRO A 14 -3.77 12.14 9.05
C PRO A 14 -3.23 10.75 8.71
N ALA A 15 -3.26 9.84 9.68
CA ALA A 15 -3.05 8.44 9.42
C ALA A 15 -4.16 8.02 8.46
N SER A 16 -3.86 8.14 7.17
CA SER A 16 -4.70 7.66 6.09
C SER A 16 -4.61 6.14 6.13
N ASN A 17 -5.31 5.54 7.10
CA ASN A 17 -5.81 4.20 6.95
C ASN A 17 -6.86 4.26 5.83
N LEU A 18 -6.35 4.40 4.61
CA LEU A 18 -7.12 4.32 3.38
C LEU A 18 -7.66 2.90 3.37
N SER A 19 -8.97 2.78 3.50
CA SER A 19 -9.75 1.58 3.21
C SER A 19 -9.68 1.17 1.73
N GLY A 20 -8.55 1.38 1.07
CA GLY A 20 -8.21 0.84 -0.23
C GLY A 20 -7.22 -0.28 -0.01
N GLN A 21 -7.68 -1.52 -0.08
CA GLN A 21 -6.81 -2.68 -0.10
C GLN A 21 -5.69 -2.44 -1.11
N VAL A 22 -4.44 -2.39 -0.64
CA VAL A 22 -3.28 -2.13 -1.49
C VAL A 22 -3.28 -3.17 -2.60
N LYS A 23 -3.49 -2.71 -3.83
CA LYS A 23 -3.51 -3.54 -5.03
C LYS A 23 -2.11 -4.13 -5.22
N LYS A 24 -1.98 -5.45 -5.04
CA LYS A 24 -0.70 -6.16 -5.27
C LYS A 24 -0.51 -6.48 -6.74
N ASP A 25 0.75 -6.53 -7.16
CA ASP A 25 1.16 -6.98 -8.49
C ASP A 25 1.20 -8.51 -8.61
N LEU A 26 1.34 -9.22 -7.49
CA LEU A 26 1.33 -10.67 -7.36
C LEU A 26 0.61 -11.04 -6.06
N TYR A 27 -0.25 -12.05 -6.11
CA TYR A 27 -0.95 -12.59 -4.94
C TYR A 27 -0.46 -14.01 -4.67
N GLU A 28 -0.39 -14.36 -3.40
CA GLU A 28 -0.03 -15.72 -2.98
C GLU A 28 -1.15 -16.72 -3.29
N VAL A 29 -0.81 -18.00 -3.35
CA VAL A 29 -1.80 -19.06 -3.58
C VAL A 29 -2.82 -19.07 -2.44
N GLY A 30 -4.08 -18.82 -2.76
CA GLY A 30 -5.19 -18.74 -1.80
C GLY A 30 -5.51 -17.32 -1.31
N GLU A 31 -4.70 -16.31 -1.64
CA GLU A 31 -5.10 -14.91 -1.44
C GLU A 31 -6.11 -14.48 -2.51
N ILE A 32 -7.25 -13.91 -2.09
CA ILE A 32 -8.30 -13.43 -3.00
C ILE A 32 -8.04 -11.95 -3.32
N PRO A 33 -7.79 -11.58 -4.58
CA PRO A 33 -7.63 -10.18 -4.97
C PRO A 33 -8.93 -9.38 -4.77
N PRO A 34 -8.84 -8.05 -4.59
CA PRO A 34 -10.01 -7.18 -4.60
C PRO A 34 -10.78 -7.34 -5.93
N LEU A 35 -12.12 -7.29 -5.86
CA LEU A 35 -12.96 -7.47 -7.04
C LEU A 35 -12.60 -6.46 -8.15
N GLY A 36 -12.41 -6.97 -9.37
CA GLY A 36 -12.05 -6.15 -10.53
C GLY A 36 -10.58 -5.72 -10.61
N HIS A 37 -9.73 -6.14 -9.66
CA HIS A 37 -8.28 -5.97 -9.77
C HIS A 37 -7.63 -7.17 -10.44
N VAL A 38 -6.82 -6.92 -11.48
CA VAL A 38 -6.03 -7.96 -12.18
C VAL A 38 -4.56 -7.74 -11.84
N PRO A 39 -3.87 -8.72 -11.23
CA PRO A 39 -2.45 -8.60 -10.91
C PRO A 39 -1.60 -8.62 -12.18
N LYS A 40 -0.43 -7.96 -12.11
CA LYS A 40 0.54 -7.90 -13.20
C LYS A 40 1.18 -9.27 -13.47
N ASN A 41 1.42 -10.05 -12.41
CA ASN A 41 2.05 -11.36 -12.45
C ASN A 41 1.19 -12.41 -11.72
N MET A 42 1.34 -13.68 -12.08
CA MET A 42 0.69 -14.81 -11.40
C MET A 42 1.59 -16.05 -11.36
N TYR A 43 1.38 -16.91 -10.35
CA TYR A 43 2.01 -18.23 -10.31
C TYR A 43 1.39 -19.16 -11.35
N ALA A 44 2.25 -19.88 -12.07
CA ALA A 44 1.83 -20.86 -13.07
C ALA A 44 2.85 -22.00 -13.12
N TRP A 45 2.38 -23.19 -13.51
CA TRP A 45 3.25 -24.30 -13.89
C TRP A 45 3.58 -24.19 -15.37
N ALA A 46 4.86 -24.01 -15.68
CA ALA A 46 5.35 -23.97 -17.06
C ALA A 46 6.20 -25.19 -17.35
N ILE A 47 5.97 -25.82 -18.51
CA ILE A 47 6.84 -26.84 -19.07
C ILE A 47 7.69 -26.18 -20.15
N ARG A 48 8.97 -26.51 -20.19
CA ARG A 48 9.93 -26.03 -21.20
C ARG A 48 10.51 -27.23 -21.92
N GLU A 49 10.89 -27.01 -23.17
CA GLU A 49 11.52 -28.00 -24.06
C GLU A 49 12.83 -28.57 -23.52
#